data_AF-A0A059KWT6-F1
#
_entry.id   AF-A0A059KWT6-F1
#
_cell.length_a   1.000
_cell.length_b   1.000
_cell.length_c   1.000
_cell.angle_alpha   90.00
_cell.angle_beta   90.00
_cell.angle_gamma   90.00
#
_symmetry.space_group_name_H-M   'P 1'
#
loop_
_entity.id
_entity.type
_entity.pdbx_description
1 polymer ?
#
loop_
_entity_poly.entity_id
_entity_poly.type
_entity_poly.pdbx_seq_one_letter_code
_entity_poly.pdbx_strand_id
1 'polypeptide(L)'
;MFKGLSLVFMLLLSLSAHAEYWPAEQWPTGPTVTGPALQALETYAFPPRDEATRKGIRTDALLVIRDGQLIYEHYAGPTTADTPHLTWSISKSLMATVLGVAYGEGLFKLTDPVLKFYPPLEKHPTMTMADLLHWASGLDWQEDYEYAPLKSSVVAMLYTHGFSLGFGSRIKGINALVGNFLLFLDFFFS
;
A
#
# COMPACT_ATOMS: atom_id res chain seq x y z
N MET A 1 -13.71 23.33 51.34
CA MET A 1 -13.66 21.98 50.71
C MET A 1 -14.43 21.86 49.38
N PHE A 2 -14.92 22.95 48.74
CA PHE A 2 -15.80 22.86 47.56
C PHE A 2 -15.14 23.19 46.19
N LYS A 3 -13.88 23.65 46.16
CA LYS A 3 -13.23 24.07 44.90
C LYS A 3 -12.78 22.92 43.99
N GLY A 4 -12.49 21.74 44.56
CA GLY A 4 -12.07 20.56 43.79
C GLY A 4 -13.20 19.93 42.98
N LEU A 5 -14.44 19.99 43.48
CA LEU A 5 -15.60 19.37 42.84
C LEU A 5 -16.00 20.08 41.53
N SER A 6 -15.84 21.41 41.47
CA SER A 6 -16.10 22.19 40.27
C SER A 6 -15.08 21.91 39.16
N LEU A 7 -13.83 21.62 39.52
CA LEU A 7 -12.78 21.28 38.55
C LEU A 7 -13.01 19.89 37.95
N VAL A 8 -13.44 18.91 38.77
CA VAL A 8 -13.81 17.56 38.30
C VAL A 8 -15.03 17.63 37.38
N PHE A 9 -16.02 18.46 37.71
CA PHE A 9 -17.21 18.65 36.86
C PHE A 9 -16.87 19.31 35.52
N MET A 10 -15.99 20.33 35.50
CA MET A 10 -15.48 20.92 34.25
C MET A 10 -14.64 19.93 33.43
N LEU A 11 -13.83 19.08 34.08
CA LEU A 11 -13.05 18.05 33.40
C LEU A 11 -13.96 17.00 32.74
N LEU A 12 -15.03 16.58 33.43
CA LEU A 12 -16.04 15.65 32.93
C LEU A 12 -16.87 16.24 31.77
N LEU A 13 -17.16 17.54 31.80
CA LEU A 13 -17.81 18.26 30.69
C LEU A 13 -16.92 18.45 29.45
N SER A 14 -15.59 18.42 29.63
CA SER A 14 -14.62 18.56 28.52
C SER A 14 -14.25 17.23 27.85
N LEU A 15 -14.61 16.10 28.46
CA LEU A 15 -14.40 14.75 27.93
C LEU A 15 -15.60 14.32 27.09
N SER A 16 -15.94 15.09 26.07
CA SER A 16 -16.68 14.53 24.93
C SER A 16 -15.70 13.66 24.16
N ALA A 17 -15.48 12.43 24.63
CA ALA A 17 -14.85 11.40 23.84
C ALA A 17 -15.79 11.10 22.68
N HIS A 18 -15.61 11.80 21.56
CA HIS A 18 -16.24 11.41 20.32
C HIS A 18 -15.66 10.05 19.97
N ALA A 19 -16.50 9.01 19.99
CA ALA A 19 -16.11 7.72 19.47
C ALA A 19 -15.71 7.95 18.00
N GLU A 20 -14.42 7.83 17.72
CA GLU A 20 -13.95 7.84 16.34
C GLU A 20 -14.52 6.61 15.65
N TYR A 21 -15.18 6.82 14.52
CA TYR A 21 -15.66 5.71 13.71
C TYR A 21 -14.44 5.07 13.04
N TRP A 22 -14.13 3.85 13.45
CA TRP A 22 -13.11 3.03 12.82
C TRP A 22 -13.79 1.90 12.05
N PRO A 23 -13.24 1.49 10.90
CA PRO A 23 -13.79 0.36 10.16
C PRO A 23 -13.71 -0.92 11.01
N ALA A 24 -14.82 -1.66 11.05
CA ALA A 24 -14.86 -3.03 11.54
C ALA A 24 -14.81 -3.98 10.33
N GLU A 25 -15.74 -4.93 10.22
CA GLU A 25 -15.91 -5.74 9.00
C GLU A 25 -16.37 -4.87 7.80
N GLN A 26 -17.19 -3.85 8.08
CA GLN A 26 -17.64 -2.86 7.11
C GLN A 26 -17.43 -1.44 7.65
N TRP A 27 -17.33 -0.48 6.74
CA TRP A 27 -17.32 0.93 7.12
C TRP A 27 -18.73 1.37 7.53
N PRO A 28 -18.89 2.12 8.63
CA PRO A 28 -20.17 2.73 8.96
C PRO A 28 -20.54 3.75 7.88
N THR A 29 -21.79 3.76 7.44
CA THR A 29 -22.27 4.70 6.42
C THR A 29 -22.60 6.05 7.04
N GLY A 30 -22.09 7.12 6.44
CA GLY A 30 -22.37 8.50 6.81
C GLY A 30 -23.51 9.12 5.98
N PRO A 31 -23.75 10.43 6.12
CA PRO A 31 -24.77 11.11 5.34
C PRO A 31 -24.43 11.11 3.84
N THR A 32 -25.43 10.82 3.00
CA THR A 32 -25.28 10.84 1.55
C THR A 32 -24.90 12.23 1.05
N VAL A 33 -23.80 12.31 0.30
CA VAL A 33 -23.37 13.55 -0.35
C VAL A 33 -24.25 13.82 -1.57
N THR A 34 -24.65 15.08 -1.76
CA THR A 34 -25.38 15.50 -2.97
C THR A 34 -24.87 16.86 -3.44
N GLY A 35 -25.21 17.22 -4.68
CA GLY A 35 -24.96 18.55 -5.23
C GLY A 35 -23.86 18.61 -6.29
N PRO A 36 -23.49 19.82 -6.73
CA PRO A 36 -22.62 20.03 -7.89
C PRO A 36 -21.22 19.42 -7.76
N ALA A 37 -20.67 19.39 -6.53
CA ALA A 37 -19.36 18.80 -6.28
C ALA A 37 -19.34 17.29 -6.53
N LEU A 38 -20.40 16.59 -6.14
CA LEU A 38 -20.52 15.15 -6.42
C LEU A 38 -20.65 14.92 -7.93
N GLN A 39 -21.49 15.69 -8.62
CA GLN A 39 -21.65 15.58 -10.08
C GLN A 39 -20.33 15.80 -10.82
N ALA A 40 -19.53 16.77 -10.38
CA ALA A 40 -18.20 17.03 -10.93
C ALA A 40 -17.23 15.85 -10.68
N LEU A 41 -17.26 15.28 -9.47
CA LEU A 41 -16.47 14.08 -9.13
C LEU A 41 -16.84 12.91 -10.04
N GLU A 42 -18.14 12.62 -10.22
CA GLU A 42 -18.59 11.51 -11.06
C GLU A 42 -18.22 11.71 -12.53
N THR A 43 -18.41 12.93 -13.04
CA THR A 43 -18.05 13.28 -14.43
C THR A 43 -16.56 13.08 -14.68
N TYR A 44 -15.71 13.39 -13.69
CA TYR A 44 -14.26 13.22 -13.79
C TYR A 44 -13.81 11.76 -13.60
N ALA A 45 -14.32 11.09 -12.57
CA ALA A 45 -13.86 9.76 -12.18
C ALA A 45 -14.41 8.65 -13.09
N PHE A 46 -15.63 8.84 -13.63
CA PHE A 46 -16.34 7.83 -14.41
C PHE A 46 -16.78 8.37 -15.78
N PRO A 47 -15.87 8.89 -16.62
CA PRO A 47 -16.23 9.27 -17.98
C PRO A 47 -16.62 8.01 -18.79
N PRO A 48 -17.42 8.16 -19.86
CA PRO A 48 -17.74 7.06 -20.75
C PRO A 48 -16.48 6.35 -21.26
N ARG A 49 -16.43 5.03 -21.12
CA ARG A 49 -15.28 4.22 -21.52
C ARG A 49 -15.32 3.98 -23.03
N ASP A 50 -14.27 4.41 -23.73
CA ASP A 50 -14.00 4.00 -25.11
C ASP A 50 -13.18 2.71 -25.09
N GLU A 51 -13.83 1.59 -25.40
CA GLU A 51 -13.17 0.28 -25.45
C GLU A 51 -12.26 0.09 -26.67
N ALA A 52 -12.43 0.89 -27.72
CA ALA A 52 -11.60 0.79 -28.92
C ALA A 52 -10.23 1.43 -28.70
N THR A 53 -10.19 2.63 -28.11
CA THR A 53 -8.93 3.35 -27.87
C THR A 53 -8.32 3.05 -26.50
N ARG A 54 -9.14 2.65 -25.53
CA ARG A 54 -8.76 2.45 -24.12
C ARG A 54 -8.03 3.65 -23.50
N LYS A 55 -8.25 4.85 -24.04
CA LYS A 55 -7.66 6.11 -23.53
C LYS A 55 -8.56 6.75 -22.47
N GLY A 56 -7.98 7.60 -21.64
CA GLY A 56 -8.69 8.37 -20.62
C GLY A 56 -8.79 7.65 -19.26
N ILE A 57 -9.55 8.25 -18.36
CA ILE A 57 -9.74 7.76 -16.99
C ILE A 57 -10.63 6.51 -17.02
N ARG A 58 -10.19 5.45 -16.33
CA ARG A 58 -10.88 4.16 -16.27
C ARG A 58 -10.95 3.67 -14.81
N THR A 59 -11.66 4.42 -13.98
CA THR A 59 -11.86 4.08 -12.57
C THR A 59 -12.78 2.87 -12.45
N ASP A 60 -12.32 1.80 -11.82
CA ASP A 60 -13.11 0.58 -11.57
C ASP A 60 -13.90 0.67 -10.25
N ALA A 61 -13.35 1.35 -9.23
CA ALA A 61 -14.02 1.61 -7.96
C ALA A 61 -13.52 2.93 -7.35
N LEU A 62 -14.42 3.69 -6.72
CA LEU A 62 -14.10 4.90 -5.95
C LEU A 62 -14.92 4.93 -4.67
N LEU A 63 -14.25 5.08 -3.53
CA LEU A 63 -14.88 5.26 -2.23
C LEU A 63 -14.36 6.57 -1.61
N VAL A 64 -15.25 7.31 -0.93
CA VAL A 64 -14.88 8.50 -0.16
C VAL A 64 -15.34 8.31 1.28
N ILE A 65 -14.37 8.40 2.18
CA ILE A 65 -14.56 8.28 3.62
C ILE A 65 -14.29 9.64 4.26
N ARG A 66 -15.15 10.05 5.19
CA ARG A 66 -15.01 11.26 6.00
C ARG A 66 -15.38 10.96 7.44
N ASP A 67 -14.55 11.41 8.38
CA ASP A 67 -14.77 11.25 9.82
C ASP A 67 -15.08 9.80 10.23
N GLY A 68 -14.37 8.86 9.59
CA GLY A 68 -14.55 7.45 9.89
C GLY A 68 -15.76 6.78 9.22
N GLN A 69 -16.48 7.50 8.35
CA GLN A 69 -17.71 7.02 7.73
C GLN A 69 -17.63 7.04 6.19
N LEU A 70 -18.20 6.02 5.55
CA LEU A 70 -18.36 5.96 4.09
C LEU A 70 -19.49 6.89 3.67
N ILE A 71 -19.18 7.92 2.88
CA ILE A 71 -20.15 8.94 2.44
C ILE A 71 -20.46 8.87 0.94
N TYR A 72 -19.64 8.12 0.19
CA TYR A 72 -19.83 7.86 -1.24
C TYR A 72 -19.07 6.59 -1.64
N GLU A 73 -19.69 5.78 -2.49
CA GLU A 73 -19.05 4.68 -3.20
C GLU A 73 -19.65 4.52 -4.59
N HIS A 74 -18.82 4.16 -5.57
CA HIS A 74 -19.24 3.86 -6.93
C HIS A 74 -18.31 2.79 -7.51
N TYR A 75 -18.91 1.77 -8.14
CA TYR A 75 -18.21 0.71 -8.85
C TYR A 75 -18.63 0.70 -10.32
N ALA A 76 -17.66 0.60 -11.23
CA ALA A 76 -17.88 0.66 -12.66
C ALA A 76 -17.78 -0.72 -13.33
N GLY A 77 -18.58 -0.94 -14.38
CA GLY A 77 -18.54 -2.18 -15.16
C GLY A 77 -18.97 -3.40 -14.33
N PRO A 78 -18.24 -4.53 -14.38
CA PRO A 78 -18.58 -5.73 -13.59
C PRO A 78 -18.07 -5.66 -12.15
N THR A 79 -17.31 -4.63 -11.77
CA THR A 79 -16.74 -4.49 -10.44
C THR A 79 -17.85 -4.23 -9.43
N THR A 80 -17.75 -4.89 -8.28
CA THR A 80 -18.65 -4.74 -7.13
C THR A 80 -17.82 -4.56 -5.86
N ALA A 81 -18.48 -4.26 -4.73
CA ALA A 81 -17.83 -4.15 -3.43
C ALA A 81 -17.03 -5.40 -3.04
N ASP A 82 -17.47 -6.58 -3.47
CA ASP A 82 -16.82 -7.86 -3.15
C ASP A 82 -15.76 -8.29 -4.17
N THR A 83 -15.50 -7.47 -5.21
CA THR A 83 -14.53 -7.82 -6.27
C THR A 83 -13.10 -7.50 -5.82
N PRO A 84 -12.20 -8.50 -5.70
CA PRO A 84 -10.80 -8.22 -5.39
C PRO A 84 -10.14 -7.45 -6.52
N HIS A 85 -9.49 -6.33 -6.18
CA HIS A 85 -8.78 -5.50 -7.15
C HIS A 85 -7.26 -5.68 -7.00
N LEU A 86 -6.53 -5.70 -8.12
CA LEU A 86 -5.08 -5.64 -8.08
C LEU A 86 -4.64 -4.29 -7.52
N THR A 87 -3.95 -4.32 -6.39
CA THR A 87 -3.52 -3.14 -5.62
C THR A 87 -2.17 -2.60 -6.09
N TRP A 88 -1.40 -3.39 -6.85
CA TRP A 88 -0.06 -3.02 -7.30
C TRP A 88 0.80 -2.53 -6.13
N SER A 89 1.46 -1.38 -6.27
CA SER A 89 2.36 -0.81 -5.25
C SER A 89 1.68 -0.28 -4.00
N ILE A 90 0.34 -0.24 -3.93
CA ILE A 90 -0.36 -0.02 -2.64
C ILE A 90 0.08 -1.08 -1.61
N SER A 91 0.41 -2.29 -2.06
CA SER A 91 0.93 -3.37 -1.22
C SER A 91 2.18 -2.99 -0.41
N LYS A 92 3.00 -2.06 -0.92
CA LYS A 92 4.21 -1.58 -0.21
C LYS A 92 3.86 -0.80 1.05
N SER A 93 2.80 0.01 1.03
CA SER A 93 2.34 0.76 2.21
C SER A 93 1.82 -0.18 3.30
N LEU A 94 1.11 -1.25 2.91
CA LEU A 94 0.68 -2.29 3.86
C LEU A 94 1.88 -2.99 4.49
N MET A 95 2.89 -3.34 3.68
CA MET A 95 4.13 -3.95 4.17
C MET A 95 4.90 -3.00 5.10
N ALA A 96 5.05 -1.73 4.73
CA ALA A 96 5.69 -0.71 5.57
C ALA A 96 4.94 -0.53 6.90
N THR A 97 3.61 -0.64 6.91
CA THR A 97 2.80 -0.60 8.13
C THR A 97 3.13 -1.79 9.05
N VAL A 98 3.17 -3.01 8.50
CA VAL A 98 3.56 -4.21 9.27
C VAL A 98 4.99 -4.10 9.81
N LEU A 99 5.92 -3.62 8.99
CA LEU A 99 7.30 -3.36 9.45
C LEU A 99 7.36 -2.25 10.50
N GLY A 100 6.49 -1.25 10.44
CA GLY A 100 6.35 -0.22 11.47
C GLY A 100 5.94 -0.80 12.82
N VAL A 101 4.99 -1.75 12.84
CA VAL A 101 4.62 -2.49 14.05
C VAL A 101 5.82 -3.28 14.59
N ALA A 102 6.48 -4.07 13.73
CA ALA A 102 7.66 -4.86 14.13
C ALA A 102 8.82 -3.99 14.67
N TYR A 103 9.01 -2.80 14.10
CA TYR A 103 9.97 -1.81 14.60
C TYR A 103 9.56 -1.29 15.99
N GLY A 104 8.28 -0.95 16.18
CA GLY A 104 7.72 -0.53 17.47
C GLY A 104 7.84 -1.59 18.57
N GLU A 105 7.77 -2.87 18.20
CA GLU A 105 7.99 -4.02 19.09
C GLU A 105 9.48 -4.33 19.33
N GLY A 106 10.40 -3.60 18.69
CA GLY A 106 11.84 -3.78 18.85
C GLY A 106 12.41 -5.02 18.17
N LEU A 107 11.71 -5.61 17.20
CA LEU A 107 12.15 -6.81 16.48
C LEU A 107 13.34 -6.54 15.55
N PHE A 108 13.53 -5.29 15.12
CA PHE A 108 14.70 -4.82 14.39
C PHE A 108 14.96 -3.34 14.64
N LYS A 109 16.15 -2.86 14.28
CA LYS A 109 16.48 -1.43 14.21
C LYS A 109 16.62 -0.98 12.77
N LEU A 110 16.34 0.29 12.49
CA LEU A 110 16.57 0.86 11.16
C LEU A 110 18.03 0.76 10.69
N THR A 111 18.98 0.78 11.63
CA THR A 111 20.42 0.59 11.37
C THR A 111 20.85 -0.87 11.26
N ASP A 112 19.94 -1.84 11.50
CA ASP A 112 20.30 -3.25 11.36
C ASP A 112 20.65 -3.52 9.89
N PRO A 113 21.72 -4.28 9.62
CA PRO A 113 22.02 -4.70 8.27
C PRO A 113 20.94 -5.64 7.78
N VAL A 114 20.48 -5.44 6.54
CA VAL A 114 19.48 -6.30 5.89
C VAL A 114 19.92 -7.77 5.89
N LEU A 115 21.22 -7.99 5.76
CA LEU A 115 21.85 -9.32 5.74
C LEU A 115 21.47 -10.19 6.95
N LYS A 116 21.17 -9.56 8.10
CA LYS A 116 20.69 -10.24 9.31
C LYS A 116 19.39 -11.01 9.07
N PHE A 117 18.52 -10.49 8.20
CA PHE A 117 17.19 -11.01 7.92
C PHE A 117 17.10 -11.71 6.56
N TYR A 118 17.99 -11.36 5.64
CA TYR A 118 17.98 -11.90 4.27
C TYR A 118 19.41 -12.18 3.77
N PRO A 119 19.92 -13.40 4.06
CA PRO A 119 21.26 -13.84 3.67
C PRO A 119 21.61 -13.66 2.17
N PRO A 120 20.69 -13.80 1.21
CA PRO A 120 21.02 -13.62 -0.21
C PRO A 120 21.54 -12.22 -0.61
N LEU A 121 21.42 -11.22 0.26
CA LEU A 121 22.01 -9.87 0.05
C LEU A 121 23.45 -9.74 0.57
N GLU A 122 24.19 -10.86 0.68
CA GLU A 122 25.60 -10.88 1.13
C GLU A 122 26.54 -9.97 0.33
N LYS A 123 26.21 -9.66 -0.93
CA LYS A 123 26.96 -8.73 -1.79
C LYS A 123 26.75 -7.26 -1.43
N HIS A 124 25.76 -6.96 -0.58
CA HIS A 124 25.42 -5.62 -0.10
C HIS A 124 25.45 -5.58 1.44
N PRO A 125 26.61 -5.87 2.08
CA PRO A 125 26.68 -6.06 3.53
C PRO A 125 26.42 -4.78 4.35
N THR A 126 26.53 -3.61 3.72
CA THR A 126 26.30 -2.31 4.36
C THR A 126 24.86 -1.82 4.23
N MET A 127 24.02 -2.50 3.45
CA MET A 127 22.62 -2.11 3.26
C MET A 127 21.86 -2.27 4.57
N THR A 128 21.18 -1.22 4.99
CA THR A 128 20.42 -1.18 6.23
C THR A 128 18.91 -1.34 5.98
N MET A 129 18.16 -1.67 7.04
CA MET A 129 16.70 -1.71 6.97
C MET A 129 16.10 -0.34 6.61
N ALA A 130 16.74 0.77 6.99
CA ALA A 130 16.34 2.11 6.56
C ALA A 130 16.44 2.31 5.04
N ASP A 131 17.52 1.83 4.42
CA ASP A 131 17.72 1.98 2.98
C ASP A 131 16.61 1.27 2.20
N LEU A 132 16.22 0.06 2.65
CA LEU A 132 15.08 -0.66 2.06
C LEU A 132 13.74 0.03 2.30
N LEU A 133 13.49 0.59 3.49
CA LEU A 133 12.21 1.25 3.78
C LEU A 133 12.05 2.59 3.05
N HIS A 134 13.16 3.21 2.65
CA HIS A 134 13.17 4.46 1.90
C HIS A 134 13.31 4.29 0.39
N TRP A 135 13.34 3.05 -0.11
CA TRP A 135 13.58 2.76 -1.52
C TRP A 135 14.89 3.37 -2.04
N ALA A 136 15.94 3.31 -1.20
CA ALA A 136 17.23 3.95 -1.42
C ALA A 136 18.39 2.93 -1.32
N SER A 137 18.15 1.67 -1.68
CA SER A 137 19.14 0.61 -1.46
C SER A 137 20.32 0.64 -2.44
N GLY A 138 20.17 1.32 -3.57
CA GLY A 138 21.20 1.46 -4.60
C GLY A 138 21.42 0.21 -5.45
N LEU A 139 20.45 -0.71 -5.46
CA LEU A 139 20.44 -1.87 -6.35
C LEU A 139 20.20 -1.43 -7.80
N ASP A 140 20.93 -2.04 -8.74
CA ASP A 140 20.71 -1.83 -10.18
C ASP A 140 19.42 -2.54 -10.60
N TRP A 141 18.35 -1.76 -10.79
CA TRP A 141 17.01 -2.23 -11.13
C TRP A 141 16.42 -1.45 -12.30
N GLN A 142 15.85 -2.16 -13.29
CA GLN A 142 15.20 -1.56 -14.46
C GLN A 142 13.70 -1.80 -14.42
N GLU A 143 12.93 -0.72 -14.23
CA GLU A 143 11.48 -0.76 -14.08
C GLU A 143 10.71 -0.67 -15.41
N ASP A 144 11.40 -0.45 -16.53
CA ASP A 144 10.75 -0.26 -17.83
C ASP A 144 9.90 -1.48 -18.23
N TYR A 145 8.60 -1.24 -18.46
CA TYR A 145 7.66 -2.28 -18.87
C TYR A 145 7.58 -2.45 -20.41
N GLU A 146 7.84 -1.38 -21.16
CA GLU A 146 7.34 -1.23 -22.53
C GLU A 146 8.42 -1.38 -23.61
N TYR A 147 9.66 -0.95 -23.37
CA TYR A 147 10.66 -0.78 -24.43
C TYR A 147 11.69 -1.91 -24.58
N ALA A 148 11.80 -2.83 -23.60
CA ALA A 148 12.71 -3.97 -23.70
C ALA A 148 12.30 -5.11 -22.75
N PRO A 149 11.39 -6.03 -23.13
CA PRO A 149 10.97 -7.14 -22.27
C PRO A 149 12.13 -8.06 -21.86
N LEU A 150 13.27 -7.98 -22.55
CA LEU A 150 14.50 -8.73 -22.23
C LEU A 150 15.43 -8.04 -21.23
N LYS A 151 15.23 -6.75 -20.91
CA LYS A 151 16.04 -5.97 -19.96
C LYS A 151 15.26 -5.48 -18.74
N SER A 152 13.94 -5.63 -18.74
CA SER A 152 13.09 -5.30 -17.62
C SER A 152 13.25 -6.29 -16.47
N SER A 153 13.76 -5.82 -15.34
CA SER A 153 13.81 -6.61 -14.11
C SER A 153 12.40 -6.95 -13.61
N VAL A 154 11.42 -6.09 -13.90
CA VAL A 154 10.02 -6.31 -13.52
C VAL A 154 9.38 -7.44 -14.32
N VAL A 155 9.54 -7.46 -15.64
CA VAL A 155 9.00 -8.56 -16.48
C VAL A 155 9.64 -9.89 -16.09
N ALA A 156 10.96 -9.88 -15.84
CA ALA A 156 11.65 -11.06 -15.33
C ALA A 156 11.06 -11.52 -13.98
N MET A 157 10.85 -10.62 -13.02
CA MET A 157 10.25 -10.97 -11.73
C MET A 157 8.82 -11.50 -11.86
N LEU A 158 7.97 -10.89 -12.69
CA LEU A 158 6.55 -11.24 -12.81
C LEU A 158 6.32 -12.54 -13.58
N TYR A 159 7.13 -12.81 -14.61
CA TYR A 159 6.86 -13.88 -15.58
C TYR A 159 7.94 -14.96 -15.63
N THR A 160 9.01 -14.84 -14.84
CA THR A 160 10.07 -15.85 -14.74
C THR A 160 10.32 -16.25 -13.29
N HIS A 161 11.21 -17.20 -13.05
CA HIS A 161 11.71 -17.44 -11.70
C HIS A 161 12.49 -16.19 -11.28
N GLY A 162 12.02 -15.51 -10.23
CA GLY A 162 12.53 -14.22 -9.77
C GLY A 162 14.03 -14.06 -9.98
N PHE A 163 14.41 -12.95 -10.60
CA PHE A 163 15.78 -12.67 -11.01
C PHE A 163 16.72 -12.83 -9.81
N SER A 164 17.44 -13.95 -9.77
CA SER A 164 18.57 -14.13 -8.89
C SER A 164 19.62 -13.11 -9.31
N LEU A 165 19.87 -12.10 -8.48
CA LEU A 165 21.04 -11.23 -8.61
C LEU A 165 22.31 -12.08 -8.44
N GLY A 166 22.70 -12.74 -9.52
CA GLY A 166 23.84 -13.64 -9.52
C GLY A 166 23.91 -14.41 -10.82
N PHE A 167 24.85 -13.99 -11.66
CA PHE A 167 25.45 -14.78 -12.72
C PHE A 167 25.46 -16.28 -12.37
N GLY A 168 24.64 -17.06 -13.08
CA GLY A 168 24.70 -18.52 -13.18
C GLY A 168 24.36 -19.34 -11.93
N SER A 169 23.09 -19.71 -11.74
CA SER A 169 22.71 -21.05 -11.27
C SER A 169 21.18 -21.27 -11.38
N ARG A 170 20.80 -22.43 -11.95
CA ARG A 170 19.42 -22.92 -12.11
C ARG A 170 18.80 -23.28 -10.76
N ILE A 171 17.58 -22.81 -10.48
CA ILE A 171 16.69 -23.46 -9.52
C ILE A 171 15.36 -23.80 -10.20
N LYS A 172 15.06 -25.10 -10.24
CA LYS A 172 13.76 -25.68 -10.59
C LYS A 172 12.84 -25.60 -9.37
N GLY A 173 11.56 -25.32 -9.59
CA GLY A 173 10.50 -25.79 -8.70
C GLY A 173 9.54 -24.71 -8.24
N ILE A 174 8.30 -24.88 -8.67
CA ILE A 174 7.08 -24.28 -8.11
C ILE A 174 7.09 -24.45 -6.58
N ASN A 175 7.27 -23.34 -5.87
CA ASN A 175 6.78 -23.05 -4.51
C ASN A 175 7.20 -21.62 -4.16
N ALA A 176 6.67 -20.65 -4.91
CA ALA A 176 6.76 -19.23 -4.58
C ALA A 176 5.74 -18.90 -3.48
N LEU A 177 5.93 -19.47 -2.30
CA LEU A 177 5.25 -19.05 -1.08
C LEU A 177 6.34 -18.64 -0.09
N VAL A 178 6.32 -17.36 0.29
CA VAL A 178 6.97 -16.75 1.47
C VAL A 178 8.47 -16.37 1.37
N GLY A 179 9.21 -16.71 0.31
CA GLY A 179 10.67 -16.49 0.28
C GLY A 179 11.25 -15.14 -0.22
N ASN A 180 10.54 -14.39 -1.09
CA ASN A 180 11.14 -13.28 -1.88
C ASN A 180 10.63 -11.88 -1.54
N PHE A 181 9.98 -11.70 -0.39
CA PHE A 181 9.23 -10.49 -0.07
C PHE A 181 10.12 -9.22 0.07
N LEU A 182 11.40 -9.39 0.42
CA LEU A 182 12.29 -8.27 0.71
C LEU A 182 12.81 -7.52 -0.52
N LEU A 183 12.86 -8.17 -1.69
CA LEU A 183 13.29 -7.50 -2.92
C LEU A 183 12.19 -6.58 -3.46
N PHE A 184 10.91 -6.94 -3.33
CA PHE A 184 9.79 -6.18 -3.92
C PHE A 184 9.66 -4.72 -3.44
N LEU A 185 10.34 -4.42 -2.34
CA LEU A 185 10.37 -3.16 -1.62
C LEU A 185 10.96 -2.02 -2.47
N ASP A 186 12.22 -2.10 -2.89
CA ASP A 186 13.05 -0.97 -3.35
C ASP A 186 12.70 -0.35 -4.73
N PHE A 187 11.65 -0.82 -5.41
CA PHE A 187 11.63 -0.84 -6.87
C PHE A 187 10.40 -0.20 -7.53
N PHE A 188 9.93 0.96 -7.07
CA PHE A 188 8.80 1.65 -7.73
C PHE A 188 8.97 3.16 -7.97
N PHE A 189 10.14 3.72 -7.65
CA PHE A 189 10.39 5.16 -7.74
C PHE A 189 11.78 5.53 -8.28
N SER A 190 12.49 4.59 -8.92
CA SER A 190 13.79 4.89 -9.56
C SER A 190 13.75 4.79 -11.07
#